data_AF-H0I149-F1
#
_entry.id   AF-H0I149-F1
#
_cell.length_a   1.000
_cell.length_b   1.000
_cell.length_c   1.000
_cell.angle_alpha   90.00
_cell.angle_beta   90.00
_cell.angle_gamma   90.00
#
_symmetry.space_group_name_H-M   'P 1'
#
loop_
_entity.id
_entity.type
_entity.pdbx_description
1 polymer ?
#
loop_
_entity_poly.entity_id
_entity_poly.type
_entity_poly.pdbx_seq_one_letter_code
_entity_poly.pdbx_strand_id
1 'polypeptide(L)'
;MAAVLLLITSLGVAVCKDTEFREDEPADHVRLLHYAAAIASFAIAIKFLGTILATVFLVAGILRWIERKSWSQALTAAVGLAVLSWWVFDLLLGVPLPKGVLEIG
;
A
#
# COMPACT_ATOMS: atom_id res chain seq x y z
N MET A 1 16.13 -12.21 -11.25
CA MET A 1 14.79 -12.26 -11.91
C MET A 1 13.88 -13.31 -11.28
N ALA A 2 14.31 -14.56 -11.08
CA ALA A 2 13.49 -15.60 -10.43
C ALA A 2 13.01 -15.24 -8.99
N ALA A 3 13.88 -14.65 -8.16
CA ALA A 3 13.51 -14.22 -6.80
C ALA A 3 12.43 -13.14 -6.77
N VAL A 4 12.43 -12.24 -7.77
CA VAL A 4 11.43 -11.18 -7.92
C VAL A 4 10.08 -11.79 -8.27
N LEU A 5 10.06 -12.75 -9.21
CA LEU A 5 8.86 -13.48 -9.58
C LEU A 5 8.28 -14.27 -8.38
N LEU A 6 9.12 -14.90 -7.57
CA LEU A 6 8.67 -15.62 -6.37
C LEU A 6 8.10 -14.69 -5.30
N LEU A 7 8.72 -13.53 -5.07
CA LEU A 7 8.19 -12.51 -4.15
C LEU A 7 6.84 -11.95 -4.62
N ILE A 8 6.72 -11.63 -5.91
CA ILE A 8 5.46 -11.17 -6.51
C ILE A 8 4.39 -12.26 -6.41
N THR A 9 4.75 -13.53 -6.64
CA THR A 9 3.81 -14.66 -6.57
C THR A 9 3.37 -14.91 -5.12
N SER A 10 4.28 -14.86 -4.16
CA SER A 10 3.95 -15.02 -2.73
C SER A 10 3.07 -13.89 -2.22
N LEU A 11 3.37 -12.64 -2.57
CA LEU A 11 2.57 -11.48 -2.20
C LEU A 11 1.20 -11.54 -2.91
N GLY A 12 1.17 -11.95 -4.17
CA GLY A 12 -0.04 -12.19 -4.95
C GLY A 12 -0.93 -13.26 -4.33
N VAL A 13 -0.38 -14.38 -3.86
CA VAL A 13 -1.14 -15.43 -3.17
C VAL A 13 -1.68 -14.96 -1.81
N ALA A 14 -0.93 -14.11 -1.09
CA ALA A 14 -1.38 -13.53 0.18
C ALA A 14 -2.47 -12.47 0.02
N VAL A 15 -2.51 -11.76 -1.12
CA VAL A 15 -3.51 -10.72 -1.44
C VAL A 15 -4.73 -11.31 -2.14
N CYS A 16 -4.54 -12.23 -3.09
CA CYS A 16 -5.62 -12.89 -3.82
C CYS A 16 -6.53 -13.73 -2.91
N LYS A 17 -6.05 -14.20 -1.76
CA LYS A 17 -6.89 -14.96 -0.82
C LYS A 17 -8.03 -14.11 -0.21
N ASP A 18 -7.91 -12.77 -0.24
CA ASP A 18 -8.95 -11.84 0.21
C ASP A 18 -9.74 -11.20 -0.94
N THR A 19 -9.32 -11.42 -2.20
CA THR A 19 -10.02 -10.90 -3.38
C THR A 19 -11.06 -11.91 -3.87
N GLU A 20 -11.96 -12.32 -2.98
CA GLU A 20 -13.28 -12.73 -3.49
C GLU A 20 -13.93 -11.45 -3.99
N PHE A 21 -13.99 -11.31 -5.32
CA PHE A 21 -14.77 -10.28 -5.98
C PHE A 21 -16.22 -10.42 -5.50
N ARG A 22 -16.58 -9.66 -4.46
CA ARG A 22 -17.96 -9.45 -4.01
C ARG A 22 -18.66 -8.62 -5.07
N GLU A 23 -18.99 -9.27 -6.18
CA GLU A 23 -20.07 -8.82 -7.06
C GLU A 23 -21.37 -8.88 -6.22
N ASP A 24 -22.19 -7.83 -6.29
CA ASP A 24 -23.46 -7.65 -5.54
C ASP A 24 -23.41 -7.16 -4.08
N GLU A 25 -22.64 -6.11 -3.79
CA GLU A 25 -23.05 -5.18 -2.73
C GLU A 25 -23.12 -3.77 -3.29
N PRO A 26 -24.25 -3.03 -3.15
CA PRO A 26 -24.32 -1.64 -3.59
C PRO A 26 -23.16 -0.92 -2.92
N ALA A 27 -22.25 -0.35 -3.74
CA ALA A 27 -21.05 0.30 -3.25
C ALA A 27 -21.46 1.34 -2.22
N ASP A 28 -21.25 1.01 -0.95
CA ASP A 28 -21.65 1.84 0.16
C ASP A 28 -20.90 3.16 -0.01
N HIS A 29 -21.64 4.23 -0.31
CA HIS A 29 -21.06 5.53 -0.64
C HIS A 29 -20.17 6.02 0.50
N VAL A 30 -20.43 5.55 1.72
CA VAL A 30 -19.60 5.76 2.90
C VAL A 30 -18.22 5.10 2.78
N ARG A 31 -18.12 3.86 2.27
CA ARG A 31 -16.83 3.19 2.01
C ARG A 31 -16.06 3.92 0.91
N LEU A 32 -16.74 4.31 -0.17
CA LEU A 32 -16.17 5.14 -1.24
C LEU A 32 -15.60 6.46 -0.69
N LEU A 33 -16.35 7.13 0.19
CA LEU A 33 -15.91 8.36 0.84
C LEU A 33 -14.67 8.12 1.72
N HIS A 34 -14.61 7.01 2.46
CA HIS A 34 -13.42 6.65 3.23
C HIS A 34 -12.20 6.39 2.35
N TYR A 35 -12.35 5.71 1.21
CA TYR A 35 -11.26 5.53 0.25
C TYR A 35 -10.79 6.87 -0.33
N ALA A 36 -11.72 7.73 -0.73
CA ALA A 36 -11.38 9.06 -1.25
C ALA A 36 -10.64 9.90 -0.21
N ALA A 37 -11.09 9.89 1.05
CA ALA A 37 -10.42 10.57 2.15
C ALA A 37 -9.03 9.99 2.43
N ALA A 38 -8.87 8.66 2.38
CA ALA A 38 -7.59 8.00 2.54
C ALA A 38 -6.61 8.41 1.42
N ILE A 39 -7.04 8.43 0.16
CA ILE A 39 -6.24 8.87 -0.98
C ILE A 39 -5.84 10.34 -0.86
N ALA A 40 -6.77 11.21 -0.45
CA ALA A 40 -6.48 12.62 -0.21
C ALA A 40 -5.43 12.80 0.89
N SER A 41 -5.55 12.04 1.99
CA SER A 41 -4.57 12.05 3.08
C SER A 41 -3.19 11.55 2.64
N PHE A 42 -3.14 10.58 1.72
CA PHE A 42 -1.89 10.07 1.15
C PHE A 42 -1.14 11.13 0.35
N ALA A 43 -1.84 11.93 -0.47
CA ALA A 43 -1.21 13.00 -1.23
C ALA A 43 -0.51 14.02 -0.31
N ILE A 44 -1.14 14.33 0.83
CA ILE A 44 -0.56 15.20 1.86
C ILE A 44 0.60 14.49 2.56
N ALA A 45 0.42 13.21 2.93
CA ALA A 45 1.42 12.42 3.63
C ALA A 45 2.71 12.25 2.81
N ILE A 46 2.64 12.02 1.49
CA ILE A 46 3.83 11.90 0.64
C ILE A 46 4.76 13.12 0.79
N LYS A 47 4.18 14.32 0.86
CA LYS A 47 4.95 15.57 0.94
C LYS A 47 5.79 15.68 2.22
N PHE A 48 5.32 15.08 3.31
CA PHE A 48 6.01 15.08 4.60
C PHE A 48 6.79 13.79 4.81
N LEU A 49 6.11 12.66 4.80
CA LEU A 49 6.62 11.33 5.16
C LEU A 49 7.46 10.65 4.07
N GLY A 50 7.35 11.11 2.82
CA GLY A 50 7.96 10.43 1.67
C GLY A 50 7.16 9.21 1.21
N THR A 51 7.52 8.66 0.06
CA THR A 51 6.72 7.62 -0.60
C THR A 51 6.58 6.35 0.23
N ILE A 52 7.67 5.87 0.85
CA ILE A 52 7.65 4.61 1.61
C ILE A 52 6.71 4.73 2.81
N LEU A 53 6.96 5.70 3.70
CA LEU A 53 6.20 5.84 4.93
C LEU A 53 4.74 6.21 4.65
N ALA A 54 4.47 7.06 3.66
CA ALA A 54 3.10 7.38 3.26
C ALA A 54 2.36 6.16 2.72
N THR A 55 3.04 5.29 1.94
CA THR A 55 2.42 4.07 1.39
C THR A 55 2.13 3.07 2.49
N VAL A 56 3.06 2.88 3.43
CA VAL A 56 2.82 2.01 4.60
C VAL A 56 1.62 2.52 5.40
N PHE A 57 1.57 3.83 5.69
CA PHE A 57 0.48 4.42 6.45
C PHE A 57 -0.87 4.28 5.74
N LEU A 58 -0.90 4.56 4.43
CA LEU A 58 -2.11 4.43 3.62
C LEU A 58 -2.60 2.98 3.60
N VAL A 59 -1.75 2.04 3.20
CA VAL A 59 -2.14 0.64 3.01
C VAL A 59 -2.50 0.00 4.35
N ALA A 60 -1.71 0.24 5.40
CA ALA A 60 -2.03 -0.26 6.73
C ALA A 60 -3.33 0.36 7.26
N GLY A 61 -3.53 1.67 7.06
CA GLY A 61 -4.76 2.38 7.43
C GLY A 61 -5.99 1.81 6.74
N ILE A 62 -5.93 1.60 5.43
CA ILE A 62 -7.03 1.00 4.63
C ILE A 62 -7.33 -0.42 5.12
N LEU A 63 -6.32 -1.30 5.20
CA LEU A 63 -6.52 -2.68 5.64
C LEU A 63 -7.05 -2.75 7.07
N ARG A 64 -6.65 -1.82 7.93
CA ARG A 64 -7.04 -1.80 9.34
C ARG A 64 -8.43 -1.21 9.59
N TRP A 65 -8.75 -0.09 8.96
CA TRP A 65 -10.01 0.63 9.19
C TRP A 65 -11.14 0.17 8.29
N ILE A 66 -10.85 -0.10 7.01
CA ILE A 66 -11.87 -0.42 6.00
C ILE A 66 -12.09 -1.93 5.94
N GLU A 67 -11.01 -2.71 5.95
CA GLU A 67 -11.11 -4.18 5.85
C GLU A 67 -11.08 -4.91 7.20
N ARG A 68 -10.81 -4.19 8.31
CA ARG A 68 -10.70 -4.78 9.66
C ARG A 68 -9.73 -5.97 9.76
N LYS A 69 -8.70 -5.99 8.91
CA LYS A 69 -7.69 -7.05 8.89
C LYS A 69 -6.82 -7.01 10.15
N SER A 70 -6.19 -8.14 10.48
CA SER A 70 -5.29 -8.21 11.64
C SER A 70 -4.10 -7.26 11.48
N TRP A 71 -3.66 -6.62 12.58
CA TRP A 71 -2.54 -5.66 12.57
C TRP A 71 -1.28 -6.23 11.91
N SER A 72 -0.97 -7.51 12.18
CA SER A 72 0.18 -8.18 11.58
C SER A 72 0.05 -8.34 10.07
N GLN A 73 -1.12 -8.72 9.55
CA GLN A 73 -1.35 -8.84 8.11
C GLN A 73 -1.37 -7.47 7.42
N ALA A 74 -2.01 -6.48 8.04
CA ALA A 74 -2.05 -5.12 7.52
C ALA A 74 -0.64 -4.52 7.41
N LEU A 75 0.17 -4.67 8.45
CA LEU A 75 1.52 -4.12 8.48
C LEU A 75 2.47 -4.85 7.53
N THR A 76 2.43 -6.19 7.49
CA THR A 76 3.26 -6.98 6.57
C THR A 76 2.92 -6.71 5.11
N ALA A 77 1.63 -6.64 4.76
CA ALA A 77 1.19 -6.27 3.42
C ALA A 77 1.62 -4.84 3.07
N ALA A 78 1.42 -3.87 3.96
CA ALA A 78 1.76 -2.47 3.74
C ALA A 78 3.26 -2.25 3.55
N VAL A 79 4.09 -2.86 4.39
CA VAL A 79 5.56 -2.81 4.26
C VAL A 79 6.01 -3.52 2.99
N GLY A 80 5.46 -4.70 2.69
CA GLY A 80 5.77 -5.44 1.46
C GLY A 80 5.46 -4.63 0.21
N LEU A 81 4.27 -4.02 0.15
CA LEU A 81 3.86 -3.18 -0.98
C LEU A 81 4.76 -1.94 -1.13
N ALA A 82 5.06 -1.27 -0.03
CA ALA A 82 5.88 -0.06 -0.05
C ALA A 82 7.31 -0.35 -0.51
N VAL A 83 7.93 -1.42 -0.01
CA VAL A 83 9.27 -1.85 -0.41
C VAL A 83 9.28 -2.31 -1.87
N LEU A 84 8.28 -3.11 -2.28
CA LEU A 84 8.18 -3.57 -3.67
C LEU A 84 8.03 -2.39 -4.63
N SER A 85 7.16 -1.43 -4.29
CA SER A 85 6.96 -0.21 -5.07
C SER A 85 8.26 0.59 -5.16
N TRP A 86 8.92 0.84 -4.02
CA TRP A 86 10.22 1.52 -4.01
C TRP A 86 11.23 0.80 -4.90
N TRP A 87 11.33 -0.52 -4.81
CA TRP A 87 12.28 -1.31 -5.59
C TRP A 87 11.99 -1.23 -7.09
N VAL A 88 10.72 -1.29 -7.50
CA VAL A 88 10.30 -1.15 -8.90
C VAL A 88 10.60 0.25 -9.42
N PHE A 89 10.26 1.30 -8.68
CA PHE A 89 10.48 2.67 -9.15
C PHE A 89 11.95 3.11 -9.10
N ASP A 90 12.70 2.70 -8.08
CA ASP A 90 14.10 3.08 -7.89
C ASP A 90 15.03 2.29 -8.83
N LEU A 91 14.93 0.95 -8.85
CA LEU A 91 15.83 0.13 -9.68
C LEU A 91 15.37 -0.02 -11.13
N LEU A 92 14.07 -0.13 -11.38
CA LEU A 92 13.57 -0.44 -12.72
C LEU A 92 13.36 0.81 -13.56
N LEU A 93 12.91 1.90 -12.92
CA LEU A 93 12.60 3.15 -13.60
C LEU A 93 13.65 4.24 -13.35
N GLY A 94 14.54 4.08 -12.37
CA GLY A 94 15.59 5.06 -12.06
C GLY A 94 15.02 6.40 -11.57
N VAL A 95 13.77 6.42 -11.09
CA VAL A 95 13.09 7.65 -10.68
C VAL A 95 13.43 7.93 -9.22
N PRO A 96 14.04 9.09 -8.91
CA PRO A 96 14.26 9.48 -7.52
C PRO A 96 12.90 9.73 -6.86
N LEU A 97 12.43 8.78 -6.06
CA LEU A 97 11.20 8.95 -5.30
C LEU A 97 11.44 9.95 -4.16
N PRO A 98 10.45 10.78 -3.82
CA PRO A 98 10.55 11.67 -2.68
C PRO A 98 10.74 10.83 -1.41
N LYS A 99 11.94 10.90 -0.83
CA LYS A 99 12.32 10.15 0.36
C LYS A 99 11.70 10.73 1.64
N GLY A 100 11.04 11.88 1.58
CA GLY A 100 10.44 12.53 2.75
C GLY A 100 11.49 12.88 3.80
N VAL A 101 11.06 13.00 5.07
CA VAL A 101 11.94 13.33 6.22
C VAL A 101 13.13 12.35 6.43
N LEU A 102 13.21 11.23 5.70
CA LEU A 102 14.32 10.28 5.77
C LEU A 102 15.65 10.79 5.17
N GLU A 103 15.69 12.00 4.61
CA GLU A 103 16.93 12.66 4.18
C GLU A 103 17.50 13.67 5.21
N ILE A 104 16.92 13.74 6.42
CA ILE A 104 17.47 14.51 7.54
C ILE A 104 18.17 13.53 8.50
N GLY A 105 19.33 13.04 8.09
CA GLY A 105 20.18 12.13 8.88
C GLY A 105 21.39 11.64 8.10
#